data_AF-A0A968H8I8-F1
#
_entry.id   AF-A0A968H8I8-F1
#
_cell.length_a   1.000
_cell.length_b   1.000
_cell.length_c   1.000
_cell.angle_alpha   90.00
_cell.angle_beta   90.00
_cell.angle_gamma   90.00
#
_symmetry.space_group_name_H-M   'P 1'
#
loop_
_entity.id
_entity.type
_entity.pdbx_description
1 polymer ?
#
loop_
_entity_poly.entity_id
_entity_poly.type
_entity_poly.pdbx_seq_one_letter_code
_entity_poly.pdbx_strand_id
1 'polypeptide(L)'
;MANRRPQSKKLPSAEELSRLVNCLKADNKPSNVSYREQSLKLHGWICAKCGREFERENLRLLTVHHRDGNHHNNPKDGSNWENLCVYCHDDEHSRSILADYLNGK
;
A
#
# COMPACT_ATOMS: atom_id res chain seq x y z
N MET A 1 5.02 -41.72 -22.18
CA MET A 1 5.20 -40.36 -21.62
C MET A 1 5.76 -39.48 -22.72
N ALA A 2 5.04 -38.44 -23.15
CA ALA A 2 5.48 -37.59 -24.26
C ALA A 2 6.53 -36.57 -23.77
N ASN A 3 7.76 -36.65 -24.28
CA ASN A 3 8.81 -35.68 -24.00
C ASN A 3 8.47 -34.33 -24.63
N ARG A 4 8.05 -33.36 -23.81
CA ARG A 4 7.92 -31.96 -24.24
C ARG A 4 9.31 -31.34 -24.35
N ARG A 5 9.78 -31.12 -25.58
CA ARG A 5 10.99 -30.32 -25.86
C ARG A 5 10.73 -28.86 -25.47
N PRO A 6 11.63 -28.19 -24.71
CA PRO A 6 11.50 -26.76 -24.42
C PRO A 6 11.62 -25.97 -25.72
N GLN A 7 10.60 -25.16 -26.02
CA GLN A 7 10.64 -24.26 -27.17
C GLN A 7 11.39 -22.98 -26.82
N SER A 8 12.26 -22.52 -27.72
CA SER A 8 12.89 -21.20 -27.58
C SER A 8 11.82 -20.14 -27.81
N LYS A 9 11.50 -19.39 -26.76
CA LYS A 9 10.65 -18.19 -26.90
C LYS A 9 11.54 -17.06 -27.41
N LYS A 10 11.12 -16.41 -28.49
CA LYS A 10 11.78 -15.17 -28.95
C LYS A 10 11.58 -14.10 -27.89
N LEU A 11 12.67 -13.47 -27.47
CA LEU A 11 12.62 -12.33 -26.55
C LEU A 11 11.96 -11.14 -27.26
N PRO A 12 11.13 -10.36 -26.55
CA PRO A 12 10.55 -9.13 -27.10
C PRO A 12 11.64 -8.18 -27.58
N SER A 13 11.32 -7.38 -28.60
CA SER A 13 12.21 -6.34 -29.11
C SER A 13 12.45 -5.25 -28.05
N ALA A 14 13.56 -4.52 -28.21
CA ALA A 14 13.94 -3.44 -27.29
C ALA A 14 12.84 -2.35 -27.17
N GLU A 15 12.09 -2.11 -28.25
CA GLU A 15 10.98 -1.16 -28.26
C GLU A 15 9.77 -1.68 -27.48
N GLU A 16 9.43 -2.96 -27.60
CA GLU A 16 8.34 -3.61 -26.85
C GLU A 16 8.64 -3.63 -25.35
N LEU A 17 9.89 -3.96 -24.98
CA LEU A 17 10.38 -3.87 -23.60
C LEU A 17 10.29 -2.44 -23.06
N SER A 18 10.71 -1.45 -23.84
CA SER A 18 10.68 -0.05 -23.43
C SER A 18 9.24 0.46 -23.26
N ARG A 19 8.32 0.08 -24.14
CA ARG A 19 6.88 0.39 -24.00
C ARG A 19 6.30 -0.24 -22.74
N LEU A 20 6.59 -1.51 -22.50
CA LEU A 20 6.13 -2.21 -21.29
C LEU A 20 6.65 -1.53 -20.01
N VAL A 21 7.94 -1.20 -19.96
CA VAL A 21 8.56 -0.49 -18.83
C VAL A 21 7.94 0.90 -18.64
N ASN A 22 7.66 1.63 -19.72
CA ASN A 22 7.04 2.95 -19.64
C ASN A 22 5.57 2.88 -19.18
N CYS A 23 4.80 1.88 -19.61
CA CYS A 23 3.45 1.63 -19.08
C CYS A 23 3.50 1.33 -17.58
N LEU A 24 4.36 0.40 -17.15
CA LEU A 24 4.52 0.08 -15.72
C LEU A 24 4.91 1.31 -14.89
N LYS A 25 5.78 2.18 -15.42
CA LYS A 25 6.16 3.44 -14.75
C LYS A 25 5.02 4.45 -14.71
N ALA A 26 4.16 4.50 -15.72
CA ALA A 26 3.00 5.38 -15.75
C ALA A 26 1.93 4.92 -14.75
N ASP A 27 1.67 3.62 -14.67
CA ASP A 27 0.73 3.03 -13.71
C ASP A 27 1.22 3.18 -12.26
N ASN A 28 2.54 3.16 -12.06
CA ASN A 28 3.17 3.41 -10.75
C ASN A 28 3.45 4.89 -10.47
N LYS A 29 3.05 5.83 -11.34
CA LYS A 29 3.28 7.26 -11.12
C LYS A 29 2.23 7.77 -10.13
N PRO A 30 2.59 8.16 -8.89
CA PRO A 30 1.64 8.79 -7.99
C PRO A 30 1.26 10.14 -8.61
N SER A 31 0.07 10.22 -9.22
CA SER A 31 -0.41 11.40 -9.96
C SER A 31 -0.96 12.51 -9.05
N ASN A 32 -0.88 12.33 -7.74
CA ASN A 32 -1.27 13.29 -6.72
C ASN A 32 -0.24 13.21 -5.59
N VAL A 33 -0.13 14.27 -4.77
CA VAL A 33 0.47 14.18 -3.43
C VAL A 33 0.05 12.84 -2.84
N SER A 34 1.01 11.98 -2.50
CA SER A 34 0.69 10.62 -2.08
C SER A 34 -0.30 10.73 -0.91
N TYR A 35 -1.37 9.94 -0.87
CA TYR A 35 -2.32 9.94 0.28
C TYR A 35 -1.57 9.81 1.61
N ARG A 36 -0.38 9.19 1.59
CA ARG A 36 0.59 9.17 2.68
C ARG A 36 1.05 10.57 3.10
N GLU A 37 1.56 11.36 2.17
CA GLU A 37 2.01 12.73 2.44
C GLU A 37 0.86 13.59 2.97
N GLN A 38 -0.34 13.42 2.41
CA GLN A 38 -1.53 14.12 2.87
C GLN A 38 -1.95 13.70 4.29
N SER A 39 -1.97 12.40 4.58
CA SER A 39 -2.28 11.88 5.93
C SER A 39 -1.25 12.34 6.95
N LEU A 40 0.04 12.34 6.62
CA LEU A 40 1.10 12.85 7.51
C LEU A 40 0.96 14.34 7.78
N LYS A 41 0.49 15.12 6.81
CA LYS A 41 0.23 16.56 6.98
C LYS A 41 -1.00 16.84 7.85
N LEU A 42 -2.06 16.05 7.70
CA LEU A 42 -3.33 16.24 8.42
C LEU A 42 -3.30 15.67 9.84
N HIS A 43 -2.74 14.47 10.01
CA HIS A 43 -2.79 13.72 11.28
C HIS A 43 -1.49 13.77 12.07
N GLY A 44 -0.45 14.41 11.53
CA GLY A 44 0.86 14.53 12.18
C GLY A 44 1.66 13.22 12.21
N TRP A 45 2.83 13.29 12.84
CA TRP A 45 3.77 12.17 12.94
C TRP A 45 3.59 11.40 14.24
N ILE A 46 2.35 11.02 14.54
CA ILE A 46 1.97 10.30 15.75
C ILE A 46 1.11 9.09 15.40
N CYS A 47 1.31 8.00 16.12
CA CYS A 47 0.43 6.83 16.03
C CYS A 47 -0.90 7.11 16.74
N ALA A 48 -2.01 7.06 16.01
CA ALA A 48 -3.35 7.29 16.55
C ALA A 48 -3.78 6.25 17.62
N LYS A 49 -3.17 5.06 17.62
CA LYS A 49 -3.52 3.97 18.53
C LYS A 49 -2.70 3.94 19.82
N CYS A 50 -1.38 4.13 19.73
CA CYS A 50 -0.48 4.04 20.90
C CYS A 50 0.16 5.36 21.31
N GLY A 51 -0.10 6.46 20.59
CA GLY A 51 0.42 7.79 20.92
C GLY A 51 1.92 7.97 20.68
N ARG A 52 2.62 6.97 20.14
CA ARG A 52 4.06 7.11 19.82
C ARG A 52 4.27 8.18 18.75
N GLU A 53 5.12 9.15 19.05
CA GLU A 53 5.58 10.16 18.10
C GLU A 53 6.77 9.66 17.28
N PHE A 54 6.91 10.21 16.08
CA PHE A 54 7.93 9.86 15.10
C PHE A 54 8.65 11.11 14.63
N GLU A 55 9.91 10.92 14.26
CA GLU A 55 10.79 11.92 13.67
C GLU A 55 11.13 11.50 12.24
N ARG A 56 11.84 12.37 11.50
CA ARG A 56 12.13 12.14 10.08
C ARG A 56 12.90 10.83 9.85
N GLU A 57 13.76 10.46 10.78
CA GLU A 57 14.66 9.31 10.76
C GLU A 57 13.89 7.98 10.84
N ASN A 58 12.76 7.98 11.55
CA ASN A 58 11.95 6.78 11.80
C ASN A 58 10.53 6.86 11.21
N LEU A 59 10.18 7.95 10.50
CA LEU A 59 8.85 8.17 9.90
C LEU A 59 8.37 7.05 8.96
N ARG A 60 9.31 6.29 8.39
CA ARG A 60 9.01 5.09 7.59
C ARG A 60 8.25 4.01 8.37
N LEU A 61 8.34 4.03 9.70
CA LEU A 61 7.64 3.12 10.61
C LEU A 61 6.21 3.57 10.96
N LEU A 62 5.80 4.75 10.49
CA LEU A 62 4.43 5.25 10.60
C LEU A 62 3.73 5.07 9.25
N THR A 63 2.71 4.23 9.18
CA THR A 63 1.97 3.85 7.97
C THR A 63 0.57 4.44 7.98
N VAL A 64 -0.04 4.58 6.79
CA VAL A 64 -1.45 4.97 6.67
C VAL A 64 -2.30 3.71 6.72
N HIS A 65 -3.26 3.70 7.65
CA HIS A 65 -4.32 2.70 7.74
C HIS A 65 -5.60 3.27 7.14
N HIS A 66 -6.29 2.49 6.30
CA HIS A 66 -7.60 2.83 5.74
C HIS A 66 -8.69 2.25 6.64
N ARG A 67 -9.49 3.10 7.29
CA ARG A 67 -10.51 2.68 8.28
C ARG A 67 -11.57 1.76 7.68
N ASP A 68 -11.95 1.99 6.42
CA ASP A 68 -12.92 1.17 5.70
C ASP A 68 -12.30 -0.02 4.95
N GLY A 69 -10.97 -0.20 5.01
CA GLY A 69 -10.24 -1.24 4.28
C GLY A 69 -10.10 -1.00 2.76
N ASN A 70 -10.66 0.07 2.22
CA ASN A 70 -10.61 0.38 0.78
C ASN A 70 -9.48 1.37 0.46
N HIS A 71 -8.38 0.86 -0.08
CA HIS A 71 -7.22 1.66 -0.50
C HIS A 71 -7.50 2.69 -1.62
N HIS A 72 -8.64 2.60 -2.29
CA HIS A 72 -9.06 3.55 -3.33
C HIS A 72 -9.90 4.70 -2.76
N ASN A 73 -10.47 4.55 -1.55
CA ASN A 73 -11.23 5.61 -0.89
C ASN A 73 -10.28 6.60 -0.20
N ASN A 74 -9.90 7.63 -0.94
CA ASN A 74 -8.86 8.58 -0.57
C ASN A 74 -9.41 10.02 -0.47
N PRO A 75 -10.26 10.33 0.53
CA PRO A 75 -10.90 11.63 0.64
C PRO A 75 -9.89 12.73 1.01
N LYS A 76 -10.09 13.95 0.48
CA LYS A 76 -9.13 15.05 0.63
C LYS A 76 -9.03 15.60 2.08
N ASP A 77 -10.03 15.33 2.90
CA ASP A 77 -10.05 15.69 4.31
C ASP A 77 -9.35 14.66 5.21
N GLY A 78 -8.91 13.52 4.65
CA GLY A 78 -8.26 12.45 5.39
C GLY A 78 -9.19 11.61 6.26
N SER A 79 -10.52 11.79 6.17
CA SER A 79 -11.50 11.14 7.05
C SER A 79 -11.45 9.60 7.06
N ASN A 80 -10.98 8.97 5.97
CA ASN A 80 -10.84 7.52 5.88
C ASN A 80 -9.48 6.98 6.37
N TRP A 81 -8.58 7.85 6.84
CA TRP A 81 -7.22 7.46 7.18
C TRP A 81 -6.91 7.64 8.66
N GLU A 82 -5.94 6.87 9.13
CA GLU A 82 -5.23 7.14 10.36
C GLU A 82 -3.76 6.73 10.26
N ASN A 83 -2.88 7.45 10.92
CA ASN A 83 -1.47 7.10 10.97
C ASN A 83 -1.24 6.12 12.11
N LEU A 84 -0.76 4.91 11.80
CA LEU A 84 -0.45 3.87 12.78
C LEU A 84 1.01 3.46 12.67
N CYS A 85 1.66 3.16 13.80
CA CYS A 85 2.96 2.50 13.73
C CYS A 85 2.77 1.09 13.14
N VAL A 86 3.81 0.56 12.50
CA VAL A 86 3.75 -0.78 11.86
C VAL A 86 3.16 -1.85 12.77
N TYR A 87 3.49 -1.85 14.07
CA TYR A 87 2.96 -2.81 15.02
C TYR A 87 1.46 -2.65 15.29
N CYS A 88 0.99 -1.40 15.44
CA CYS A 88 -0.42 -1.10 15.64
C CYS A 88 -1.25 -1.35 14.38
N HIS A 89 -0.64 -1.16 13.22
CA HIS A 89 -1.25 -1.43 11.92
C HIS A 89 -1.47 -2.92 11.71
N ASP A 90 -0.45 -3.75 11.97
CA ASP A 90 -0.55 -5.20 11.84
C ASP A 90 -1.57 -5.81 12.83
N ASP A 91 -1.62 -5.30 14.07
CA ASP A 91 -2.64 -5.71 15.06
C ASP A 91 -4.06 -5.36 14.59
N GLU A 92 -4.27 -4.22 13.92
CA GLU A 92 -5.58 -3.83 13.41
C GLU A 92 -6.06 -4.75 12.28
N HIS A 93 -5.19 -5.02 11.31
CA HIS A 93 -5.47 -5.99 10.24
C HIS A 93 -5.74 -7.39 10.78
N SER A 94 -4.95 -7.82 11.76
CA SER A 94 -5.12 -9.14 12.39
C SER A 94 -6.47 -9.26 13.11
N ARG A 95 -6.90 -8.20 13.81
CA ARG A 95 -8.22 -8.15 14.46
C ARG A 95 -9.36 -8.18 13.46
N SER A 96 -9.23 -7.44 12.35
CA SER A 96 -10.23 -7.42 11.29
C SER A 96 -10.43 -8.82 10.68
N ILE A 97 -9.33 -9.50 10.32
CA ILE A 97 -9.36 -10.87 9.81
C ILE A 97 -10.00 -11.84 10.83
N LEU A 98 -9.63 -11.73 12.11
CA LEU A 98 -10.23 -12.55 13.16
C LEU A 98 -11.73 -12.29 13.30
N ALA A 99 -12.15 -11.03 13.23
CA ALA A 99 -13.56 -10.66 13.30
C ALA A 99 -14.36 -11.24 12.12
N ASP A 100 -13.84 -11.18 10.90
CA ASP A 100 -14.49 -11.79 9.74
C ASP A 100 -14.61 -13.31 9.88
N TYR A 101 -13.55 -13.98 10.38
CA TYR A 101 -13.59 -15.42 10.68
C TYR A 101 -14.67 -15.78 11.71
N LEU A 102 -14.76 -15.02 12.82
CA LEU A 102 -15.76 -15.25 13.86
C LEU A 102 -17.20 -14.97 13.40
N ASN A 103 -17.37 -14.08 12.41
CA ASN A 103 -18.65 -13.77 11.80
C ASN A 103 -19.02 -14.72 10.64
N GLY A 104 -18.17 -15.70 10.32
CA GLY A 104 -18.42 -16.69 9.28
C GLY A 104 -18.41 -16.13 7.85
N LYS A 105 -17.63 -15.06 7.62
CA LYS A 105 -17.38 -14.51 6.28
C LYS A 105 -16.22 -15.19 5.56
#